data_AF-A0A1R0GYZ9-F1
#
_entry.id   AF-A0A1R0GYZ9-F1
#
_cell.length_a   1.000
_cell.length_b   1.000
_cell.length_c   1.000
_cell.angle_alpha   90.00
_cell.angle_beta   90.00
_cell.angle_gamma   90.00
#
_symmetry.space_group_name_H-M   'P 1'
#
loop_
_entity.id
_entity.type
_entity.pdbx_description
1 polymer ?
#
loop_
_entity_poly.entity_id
_entity_poly.type
_entity_poly.pdbx_seq_one_letter_code
_entity_poly.pdbx_strand_id
1 'polypeptide(L)'
;MFSGKIGRFGGNCIWRRDYSSRKQKIQVKLVSRIKHLGEPGAVVSVKPGFMRRVLYPQRSAVYVTENTHSVRRIDVNSSSLASSTSNINSPASSIKSHIPSFVVPSKLDNSIIIEKLQTVSPLVFVRRLLAPSSSPDNSAVAEDAIAPEGLAIYGSVSKNDIISLLRNNYDIALSRDNLECDERFKSTGDYPIQIVLDSTNKCPLTISIRQN
;
A
#
# COMPACT_ATOMS: atom_id res chain seq x y z
N MET A 1 -24.43 7.29 49.54
CA MET A 1 -23.01 6.89 49.56
C MET A 1 -22.84 5.64 48.72
N PHE A 2 -22.46 5.75 47.45
CA PHE A 2 -22.09 4.60 46.63
C PHE A 2 -20.70 4.87 46.03
N SER A 3 -19.69 4.29 46.65
CA SER A 3 -18.32 4.31 46.18
C SER A 3 -18.15 3.33 45.02
N GLY A 4 -18.23 3.83 43.78
CA GLY A 4 -17.91 3.06 42.58
C GLY A 4 -16.39 2.83 42.50
N LYS A 5 -15.97 1.59 42.72
CA LYS A 5 -14.62 1.08 42.45
C LYS A 5 -14.38 1.14 40.93
N ILE A 6 -13.62 2.11 40.46
CA ILE A 6 -13.14 2.16 39.08
C ILE A 6 -12.07 1.07 38.95
N GLY A 7 -12.43 -0.05 38.33
CA GLY A 7 -11.52 -1.12 37.98
C GLY A 7 -10.42 -0.61 37.06
N ARG A 8 -9.16 -0.73 37.50
CA ARG A 8 -7.99 -0.57 36.64
C ARG A 8 -7.94 -1.74 35.67
N PHE A 9 -8.45 -1.56 34.46
CA PHE A 9 -8.13 -2.47 33.35
C PHE A 9 -6.64 -2.31 33.01
N GLY A 10 -5.83 -3.25 33.48
CA GLY A 10 -4.47 -3.48 33.03
C GLY A 10 -4.48 -4.04 31.61
N GLY A 11 -4.68 -3.17 30.63
CA GLY A 11 -4.37 -3.43 29.23
C GLY A 11 -3.11 -2.65 28.89
N ASN A 12 -2.10 -3.33 28.33
CA ASN A 12 -0.93 -2.70 27.74
C ASN A 12 -1.38 -1.69 26.67
N CYS A 13 -1.42 -0.41 27.03
CA CYS A 13 -1.63 0.69 26.10
C CYS A 13 -0.40 0.82 25.18
N ILE A 14 -0.27 -0.05 24.19
CA ILE A 14 0.68 0.10 23.08
C ILE A 14 0.03 1.05 22.06
N TRP A 15 -0.13 2.30 22.47
CA TRP A 15 -0.04 3.44 21.57
C TRP A 15 1.07 4.36 22.07
N ARG A 16 2.22 3.77 22.43
CA ARG A 16 3.49 4.49 22.26
C ARG A 16 3.66 4.62 20.76
N ARG A 17 2.99 5.62 20.15
CA ARG A 17 3.54 6.25 18.95
C ARG A 17 4.90 6.69 19.42
N ASP A 18 5.93 5.92 19.11
CA ASP A 18 7.29 6.37 19.21
C ASP A 18 7.32 7.67 18.41
N TYR A 19 7.29 8.79 19.12
CA TYR A 19 7.68 10.09 18.61
C TYR A 19 9.18 10.00 18.39
N SER A 20 9.56 9.15 17.43
CA SER A 20 10.94 8.78 17.17
C SER A 20 11.67 10.06 16.85
N SER A 21 12.56 10.45 17.77
CA SER A 21 13.47 11.57 17.69
C SER A 21 14.44 11.45 16.49
N ARG A 22 14.38 10.34 15.75
CA ARG A 22 15.12 10.05 14.51
C ARG A 22 14.23 10.09 13.26
N LYS A 23 13.29 11.03 13.15
CA LYS A 23 12.61 11.23 11.85
C LYS A 23 13.63 11.62 10.79
N GLN A 24 13.59 10.95 9.64
CA GLN A 24 14.40 11.28 8.48
C GLN A 24 14.20 12.75 8.10
N LYS A 25 15.31 13.43 7.79
CA LYS A 25 15.26 14.83 7.33
C LYS A 25 14.74 14.85 5.89
N ILE A 26 13.88 15.81 5.58
CA ILE A 26 13.28 16.00 4.25
C ILE A 26 14.01 17.14 3.55
N GLN A 27 14.21 17.04 2.24
CA GLN A 27 14.77 18.11 1.44
C GLN A 27 13.68 19.11 1.04
N VAL A 28 13.97 20.40 1.21
CA VAL A 28 13.05 21.49 0.89
C VAL A 28 13.80 22.58 0.14
N LYS A 29 13.12 23.21 -0.82
CA LYS A 29 13.66 24.33 -1.59
C LYS A 29 13.17 25.62 -0.96
N LEU A 30 14.08 26.49 -0.56
CA LEU A 30 13.73 27.79 0.04
C LEU A 30 13.15 28.72 -1.03
N VAL A 31 12.07 29.43 -0.71
CA VAL A 31 11.47 30.48 -1.55
C VAL A 31 11.94 31.85 -1.10
N SER A 32 12.07 32.05 0.21
CA SER A 32 12.57 33.28 0.81
C SER A 32 13.87 33.02 1.59
N ARG A 33 14.60 34.10 1.87
CA ARG A 33 15.80 34.06 2.72
C ARG A 33 15.42 33.77 4.16
N ILE A 34 16.05 32.78 4.80
CA ILE A 34 15.74 32.41 6.18
C ILE A 34 17.03 32.31 7.00
N LYS A 35 17.03 32.98 8.15
CA LYS A 35 18.15 33.01 9.09
C LYS A 35 18.57 31.58 9.46
N HIS A 36 19.86 31.27 9.31
CA HIS A 36 20.46 29.95 9.60
C HIS A 36 20.01 28.77 8.71
N LEU A 37 19.25 29.00 7.63
CA LEU A 37 18.92 27.94 6.66
C LEU A 37 19.60 28.19 5.31
N GLY A 38 19.60 29.43 4.83
CA GLY A 38 20.27 29.80 3.58
C GLY A 38 19.55 30.88 2.77
N GLU A 39 20.06 31.08 1.57
CA GLU A 39 19.52 32.00 0.56
C GLU A 39 18.33 31.37 -0.19
N PRO A 40 17.41 32.19 -0.75
CA PRO A 40 16.29 31.68 -1.54
C PRO A 40 16.77 30.86 -2.74
N GLY A 41 16.06 29.77 -3.06
CA GLY A 41 16.41 28.81 -4.11
C GLY A 41 17.27 27.64 -3.65
N ALA A 42 17.93 27.72 -2.49
CA ALA A 42 18.76 26.65 -1.96
C ALA A 42 17.93 25.42 -1.53
N VAL A 43 18.45 24.22 -1.77
CA VAL A 43 17.87 22.96 -1.30
C VAL A 43 18.53 22.55 0.01
N VAL A 44 17.74 22.47 1.08
CA VAL A 44 18.23 22.25 2.44
C VAL A 44 17.52 21.06 3.09
N SER A 45 18.25 20.27 3.86
CA SER A 45 17.72 19.11 4.59
C SER A 45 17.21 19.51 5.98
N VAL A 46 15.90 19.39 6.21
CA VAL A 46 15.21 19.95 7.39
C VAL A 46 14.34 18.89 8.07
N LYS A 47 14.10 19.02 9.38
CA LYS A 47 13.17 18.14 10.11
C LYS A 47 11.73 18.32 9.58
N PRO A 48 10.96 17.22 9.38
CA PRO A 48 9.58 17.29 8.87
C PRO A 48 8.66 18.19 9.72
N GLY A 49 8.87 18.21 11.03
CA GLY A 49 8.08 19.05 11.95
C GLY A 49 8.31 20.54 11.74
N PHE A 50 9.56 20.95 11.48
CA PHE A 50 9.87 22.36 11.21
C PHE A 50 9.30 22.81 9.85
N MET A 51 9.39 21.94 8.84
CA MET A 51 8.75 22.19 7.54
C MET A 51 7.24 22.41 7.68
N ARG A 52 6.53 21.49 8.35
CA ARG A 52 5.06 21.59 8.51
C ARG A 52 4.61 22.74 9.40
N ARG A 53 5.36 23.05 10.47
CA ARG A 53 4.95 24.05 11.46
C ARG A 53 5.29 25.48 11.04
N VAL A 54 6.44 25.67 10.39
CA VAL A 54 7.01 27.01 10.19
C VAL A 54 7.10 27.35 8.70
N LEU A 55 7.76 26.51 7.91
CA LEU A 55 8.09 26.88 6.53
C LEU A 55 6.90 26.82 5.58
N TYR A 56 6.11 25.76 5.68
CA TYR A 56 4.96 25.54 4.80
C TYR A 56 3.86 26.59 4.98
N PRO A 57 3.41 26.93 6.21
CA PRO A 57 2.38 27.96 6.39
C PRO A 57 2.85 29.36 5.97
N GLN A 58 4.13 29.67 6.18
CA GLN A 58 4.73 30.96 5.82
C GLN A 58 5.14 31.04 4.34
N ARG A 59 4.89 29.99 3.55
CA ARG A 59 5.30 29.86 2.13
C ARG A 59 6.78 30.15 1.88
N SER A 60 7.62 29.93 2.88
CA SER A 60 9.05 30.25 2.82
C SER A 60 9.89 29.09 2.28
N ALA A 61 9.32 27.89 2.15
CA ALA A 61 9.92 26.77 1.45
C ALA A 61 8.86 25.87 0.78
N VAL A 62 9.27 25.15 -0.25
CA VAL A 62 8.46 24.16 -0.99
C VAL A 62 9.11 22.78 -0.86
N TYR A 63 8.30 21.71 -0.79
CA TYR A 63 8.82 20.34 -0.78
C TYR A 63 9.58 20.05 -2.08
N VAL A 64 10.76 19.47 -1.96
CA VAL A 64 11.47 18.91 -3.12
C VAL A 64 11.05 17.45 -3.23
N THR A 65 10.23 17.14 -4.23
CA THR A 65 10.05 15.76 -4.66
C THR A 65 11.12 15.49 -5.72
N GLU A 66 11.85 14.39 -5.56
CA GLU A 66 12.99 14.02 -6.43
C GLU A 66 12.59 13.85 -7.91
N ASN A 67 11.27 13.84 -8.21
CA ASN A 67 10.72 13.60 -9.54
C ASN A 67 10.00 14.82 -10.16
N THR A 68 10.42 16.06 -9.86
CA THR A 68 9.74 17.28 -10.38
C THR A 68 10.42 17.90 -11.60
N HIS A 69 10.48 17.16 -12.71
CA HIS A 69 10.70 17.75 -14.04
C HIS A 69 9.40 18.30 -14.68
N SER A 70 8.25 18.23 -13.99
CA SER A 70 6.96 18.73 -14.49
C SER A 70 6.41 19.87 -13.64
N VAL A 71 7.15 20.98 -13.51
CA VAL A 71 6.56 22.19 -12.92
C VAL A 71 5.77 22.90 -14.01
N ARG A 72 4.44 22.72 -13.97
CA ARG A 72 3.48 23.62 -14.63
C ARG A 72 3.83 25.04 -14.24
N ARG A 73 3.93 25.92 -15.25
CA ARG A 73 4.10 27.37 -15.08
C ARG A 73 3.06 27.87 -14.08
N ILE A 74 3.53 28.32 -12.92
CA ILE A 74 2.72 29.12 -12.01
C ILE A 74 3.11 30.55 -12.36
N ASP A 75 2.33 31.13 -13.27
CA ASP A 75 2.47 32.53 -13.67
C ASP A 75 2.00 33.40 -12.50
N VAL A 76 2.94 33.76 -11.63
CA VAL A 76 2.73 34.80 -10.63
C VAL A 76 3.90 35.74 -10.74
N ASN A 77 3.74 36.74 -11.61
CA ASN A 77 4.17 38.10 -11.39
C ASN A 77 3.69 38.99 -12.55
N SER A 78 2.53 39.60 -12.31
CA SER A 78 2.30 40.99 -12.68
C SER A 78 3.44 41.87 -12.12
N SER A 79 4.45 42.22 -12.94
CA SER A 79 5.27 43.45 -12.82
C SER A 79 6.53 43.39 -13.71
N SER A 80 6.39 43.84 -14.96
CA SER A 80 7.45 44.51 -15.76
C SER A 80 6.87 44.79 -17.17
N LEU A 81 6.00 45.79 -17.30
CA LEU A 81 6.45 47.09 -17.79
C LEU A 81 7.95 47.36 -17.60
N ALA A 82 8.74 46.96 -18.58
CA ALA A 82 10.00 47.59 -19.01
C ALA A 82 10.37 46.93 -20.35
N SER A 83 9.81 47.44 -21.45
CA SER A 83 10.53 48.23 -22.46
C SER A 83 11.26 47.40 -23.52
N SER A 84 10.73 47.47 -24.75
CA SER A 84 11.41 47.22 -26.04
C SER A 84 11.67 45.73 -26.35
N THR A 85 10.93 45.06 -27.24
CA THR A 85 10.98 45.31 -28.69
C THR A 85 9.93 44.44 -29.38
N SER A 86 9.26 45.03 -30.38
CA SER A 86 8.34 44.41 -31.32
C SER A 86 8.98 43.28 -32.13
N ASN A 87 8.37 42.10 -32.13
CA ASN A 87 8.30 41.28 -33.33
C ASN A 87 7.08 40.35 -33.27
N ILE A 88 6.08 40.75 -34.04
CA ILE A 88 4.92 39.95 -34.43
C ILE A 88 5.39 39.07 -35.59
N ASN A 89 5.35 37.76 -35.42
CA ASN A 89 5.13 36.78 -36.49
C ASN A 89 4.55 35.50 -35.88
N SER A 90 3.26 35.28 -36.16
CA SER A 90 2.45 34.07 -36.00
C SER A 90 3.07 32.84 -36.70
N PRO A 91 2.45 31.63 -36.67
CA PRO A 91 1.50 31.04 -35.72
C PRO A 91 2.00 29.68 -35.18
N ALA A 92 1.36 29.23 -34.11
CA ALA A 92 1.36 27.86 -33.64
C ALA A 92 1.08 26.85 -34.78
N SER A 93 2.10 26.10 -35.20
CA SER A 93 1.91 24.86 -35.96
C SER A 93 3.08 23.90 -35.77
N SER A 94 2.74 22.64 -35.45
CA SER A 94 3.56 21.44 -35.63
C SER A 94 4.85 21.26 -34.81
N ILE A 95 4.70 21.10 -33.49
CA ILE A 95 5.55 20.14 -32.75
C ILE A 95 4.64 19.11 -32.06
N LYS A 96 3.93 18.33 -32.90
CA LYS A 96 3.42 17.00 -32.54
C LYS A 96 4.35 16.00 -33.22
N SER A 97 5.54 15.74 -32.70
CA SER A 97 6.42 14.78 -33.39
C SER A 97 7.46 14.03 -32.55
N HIS A 98 7.48 14.14 -31.21
CA HIS A 98 8.28 13.19 -30.42
C HIS A 98 7.77 13.03 -29.00
N ILE A 99 6.57 12.48 -28.86
CA ILE A 99 6.26 11.73 -27.64
C ILE A 99 6.72 10.31 -27.98
N PRO A 100 7.82 9.78 -27.40
CA PRO A 100 8.06 8.36 -27.48
C PRO A 100 6.81 7.70 -26.92
N SER A 101 6.12 6.88 -27.72
CA SER A 101 5.05 6.04 -27.24
C SER A 101 5.64 5.29 -26.06
N PHE A 102 5.30 5.71 -24.84
CA PHE A 102 5.64 4.98 -23.65
C PHE A 102 4.97 3.64 -23.86
N VAL A 103 5.76 2.64 -24.26
CA VAL A 103 5.31 1.26 -24.36
C VAL A 103 4.99 0.92 -22.92
N VAL A 104 3.72 1.11 -22.57
CA VAL A 104 3.14 0.57 -21.35
C VAL A 104 3.55 -0.89 -21.39
N PRO A 105 4.32 -1.40 -20.42
CA PRO A 105 4.73 -2.79 -20.43
C PRO A 105 3.44 -3.59 -20.61
N SER A 106 3.36 -4.29 -21.75
CA SER A 106 2.17 -4.99 -22.19
C SER A 106 1.73 -5.85 -21.02
N LYS A 107 0.57 -5.50 -20.44
CA LYS A 107 -0.07 -6.25 -19.37
C LYS A 107 -0.07 -7.70 -19.83
N LEU A 108 0.60 -8.60 -19.10
CA LEU A 108 0.73 -10.00 -19.45
C LEU A 108 -0.63 -10.53 -19.89
N ASP A 109 -0.71 -11.13 -21.08
CA ASP A 109 -1.99 -11.52 -21.68
C ASP A 109 -2.75 -12.44 -20.73
N ASN A 110 -4.05 -12.17 -20.53
CA ASN A 110 -4.87 -12.91 -19.58
C ASN A 110 -4.86 -14.43 -19.87
N SER A 111 -4.68 -14.84 -21.13
CA SER A 111 -4.48 -16.23 -21.54
C SER A 111 -3.29 -16.92 -20.85
N ILE A 112 -2.15 -16.25 -20.74
CA ILE A 112 -0.94 -16.80 -20.10
C ILE A 112 -1.18 -16.97 -18.59
N ILE A 113 -1.87 -16.00 -17.99
CA ILE A 113 -2.22 -16.05 -16.57
C ILE A 113 -3.12 -17.26 -16.29
N ILE A 114 -4.10 -17.53 -17.16
CA ILE A 114 -5.01 -18.67 -17.03
C ILE A 114 -4.24 -19.99 -17.07
N GLU A 115 -3.34 -20.17 -18.03
CA GLU A 115 -2.52 -21.39 -18.17
C GLU A 115 -1.63 -21.62 -16.93
N LYS A 116 -1.00 -20.55 -16.45
CA LYS A 116 -0.22 -20.60 -15.20
C LYS A 116 -1.09 -20.99 -14.01
N LEU A 117 -2.27 -20.38 -13.87
CA LEU A 117 -3.18 -20.68 -12.75
C LEU A 117 -3.68 -22.13 -12.79
N GLN A 118 -3.94 -22.69 -13.97
CA GLN A 118 -4.30 -24.11 -14.14
C GLN A 118 -3.17 -25.04 -13.67
N THR A 119 -1.91 -24.68 -13.93
CA THR A 119 -0.73 -25.46 -13.51
C THR A 119 -0.48 -25.39 -11.99
N VAL A 120 -0.91 -24.32 -11.33
CA VAL A 120 -0.61 -24.02 -9.91
C VAL A 120 -1.55 -24.71 -8.92
N SER A 121 -2.75 -25.12 -9.34
CA SER A 121 -3.74 -25.72 -8.42
C SER A 121 -3.29 -27.12 -7.97
N PRO A 122 -3.15 -27.40 -6.64
CA PRO A 122 -3.52 -26.57 -5.50
C PRO A 122 -2.39 -25.68 -4.93
N LEU A 123 -2.75 -24.49 -4.45
CA LEU A 123 -1.87 -23.56 -3.77
C LEU A 123 -1.68 -23.96 -2.31
N VAL A 124 -0.50 -24.49 -1.96
CA VAL A 124 -0.24 -25.02 -0.61
C VAL A 124 0.27 -23.92 0.35
N PHE A 125 -0.37 -23.81 1.51
CA PHE A 125 0.13 -23.04 2.65
C PHE A 125 0.47 -23.95 3.82
N VAL A 126 1.61 -23.68 4.45
CA VAL A 126 2.05 -24.38 5.65
C VAL A 126 1.93 -23.45 6.84
N ARG A 127 1.21 -23.86 7.88
CA ARG A 127 0.98 -23.03 9.08
C ARG A 127 1.02 -23.87 10.36
N ARG A 128 1.37 -23.22 11.48
CA ARG A 128 1.31 -23.82 12.82
C ARG A 128 -0.14 -23.89 13.31
N LEU A 129 -0.52 -24.96 14.00
CA LEU A 129 -1.83 -25.06 14.63
C LEU A 129 -1.98 -24.15 15.85
N LEU A 130 -3.20 -23.68 16.12
CA LEU A 130 -3.54 -23.04 17.37
C LEU A 130 -3.71 -24.14 18.42
N ALA A 131 -3.01 -24.03 19.56
CA ALA A 131 -3.21 -24.97 20.65
C ALA A 131 -4.68 -24.95 21.07
N PRO A 132 -5.34 -26.12 21.20
CA PRO A 132 -6.70 -26.17 21.71
C PRO A 132 -6.69 -25.55 23.12
N SER A 133 -7.57 -24.59 23.35
CA SER A 133 -7.70 -23.91 24.65
C SER A 133 -8.37 -24.80 25.71
N SER A 134 -8.72 -26.03 25.38
CA SER A 134 -9.18 -27.03 26.35
C SER A 134 -7.97 -27.73 26.97
N SER A 135 -7.77 -27.51 28.27
CA SER A 135 -7.02 -28.43 29.12
C SER A 135 -7.58 -29.86 28.95
N PRO A 136 -6.75 -30.90 29.13
CA PRO A 136 -7.18 -32.28 28.99
C PRO A 136 -7.95 -32.74 30.25
N ASP A 137 -9.03 -32.04 30.58
CA ASP A 137 -10.01 -32.57 31.53
C ASP A 137 -11.13 -33.20 30.70
N ASN A 138 -11.03 -34.53 30.59
CA ASN A 138 -11.98 -35.38 29.91
C ASN A 138 -13.41 -35.12 30.40
N SER A 139 -14.24 -34.48 29.57
CA SER A 139 -15.67 -34.78 29.38
C SER A 139 -16.38 -33.57 28.78
N ALA A 140 -16.61 -33.59 27.48
CA ALA A 140 -17.85 -33.11 26.86
C ALA A 140 -17.70 -33.26 25.35
N VAL A 141 -18.29 -34.34 24.85
CA VAL A 141 -18.82 -34.40 23.50
C VAL A 141 -19.74 -33.18 23.33
N ALA A 142 -19.33 -32.23 22.49
CA ALA A 142 -20.19 -31.18 21.97
C ALA A 142 -20.27 -31.38 20.45
N GLU A 143 -20.89 -32.49 20.07
CA GLU A 143 -21.53 -32.64 18.76
C GLU A 143 -22.69 -31.64 18.74
N ASP A 144 -22.55 -30.53 18.01
CA ASP A 144 -23.65 -29.69 17.50
C ASP A 144 -23.18 -28.40 16.78
N ALA A 145 -21.87 -28.17 16.65
CA ALA A 145 -21.37 -27.20 15.67
C ALA A 145 -20.83 -27.96 14.47
N ILE A 146 -21.43 -27.75 13.29
CA ILE A 146 -20.83 -28.06 11.98
C ILE A 146 -19.62 -27.13 11.84
N ALA A 147 -18.59 -27.35 12.65
CA ALA A 147 -17.31 -26.69 12.51
C ALA A 147 -16.70 -27.24 11.22
N PRO A 148 -16.10 -26.38 10.38
CA PRO A 148 -15.37 -26.88 9.23
C PRO A 148 -14.37 -27.91 9.76
N GLU A 149 -14.31 -29.08 9.12
CA GLU A 149 -13.58 -30.32 9.47
C GLU A 149 -12.04 -30.15 9.73
N GLY A 150 -11.58 -28.92 9.86
CA GLY A 150 -10.21 -28.48 9.95
C GLY A 150 -9.77 -27.97 11.31
N LEU A 151 -8.56 -28.36 11.72
CA LEU A 151 -7.89 -27.84 12.92
C LEU A 151 -7.61 -26.34 12.78
N ALA A 152 -7.90 -25.58 13.84
CA ALA A 152 -7.63 -24.15 13.89
C ALA A 152 -6.12 -23.85 13.78
N ILE A 153 -5.79 -22.81 13.04
CA ILE A 153 -4.44 -22.40 12.69
C ILE A 153 -4.06 -21.13 13.47
N TYR A 154 -2.79 -21.02 13.83
CA TYR A 154 -2.22 -19.80 14.37
C TYR A 154 -2.17 -18.70 13.29
N GLY A 155 -2.87 -17.60 13.56
CA GLY A 155 -3.02 -16.50 12.63
C GLY A 155 -4.10 -16.80 11.59
N SER A 156 -3.89 -16.35 10.36
CA SER A 156 -4.86 -16.60 9.28
C SER A 156 -4.26 -16.32 7.92
N VAL A 157 -4.77 -16.98 6.88
CA VAL A 157 -4.35 -16.81 5.48
C VAL A 157 -5.24 -15.74 4.84
N SER A 158 -4.64 -14.61 4.48
CA SER A 158 -5.34 -13.46 3.88
C SER A 158 -5.22 -13.42 2.36
N LYS A 159 -6.06 -12.62 1.69
CA LYS A 159 -5.93 -12.33 0.24
C LYS A 159 -4.52 -11.86 -0.12
N ASN A 160 -3.88 -11.05 0.73
CA ASN A 160 -2.50 -10.61 0.50
C ASN A 160 -1.49 -11.74 0.54
N ASP A 161 -1.70 -12.73 1.39
CA ASP A 161 -0.78 -13.87 1.54
C ASP A 161 -0.84 -14.71 0.25
N ILE A 162 -2.04 -14.92 -0.29
CA ILE A 162 -2.28 -15.58 -1.59
C ILE A 162 -1.60 -14.82 -2.72
N ILE A 163 -1.82 -13.50 -2.81
CA ILE A 163 -1.17 -12.66 -3.83
C ILE A 163 0.35 -12.71 -3.71
N SER A 164 0.87 -12.68 -2.48
CA SER A 164 2.31 -12.69 -2.24
C SER A 164 2.93 -14.02 -2.67
N LEU A 165 2.28 -15.15 -2.38
CA LEU A 165 2.75 -16.46 -2.85
C LEU A 165 2.71 -16.57 -4.37
N LEU A 166 1.61 -16.14 -5.01
CA LEU A 166 1.47 -16.18 -6.46
C LEU A 166 2.53 -15.31 -7.16
N ARG A 167 2.83 -14.15 -6.60
CA ARG A 167 3.88 -13.26 -7.10
C ARG A 167 5.27 -13.85 -6.95
N ASN A 168 5.59 -14.41 -5.78
CA ASN A 168 6.95 -14.86 -5.47
C ASN A 168 7.31 -16.19 -6.15
N ASN A 169 6.34 -17.10 -6.29
CA ASN A 169 6.62 -18.44 -6.80
C ASN A 169 6.34 -18.60 -8.30
N TYR A 170 5.40 -17.81 -8.85
CA TYR A 170 4.88 -18.02 -10.21
C TYR A 170 4.91 -16.75 -11.09
N ASP A 171 5.42 -15.63 -10.55
CA ASP A 171 5.47 -14.31 -11.19
C ASP A 171 4.10 -13.83 -11.70
N ILE A 172 3.03 -14.16 -10.97
CA ILE A 172 1.66 -13.74 -11.31
C ILE A 172 1.31 -12.51 -10.45
N ALA A 173 1.20 -11.35 -11.10
CA ALA A 173 0.82 -10.10 -10.44
C ALA A 173 -0.71 -9.92 -10.44
N LEU A 174 -1.35 -10.22 -9.30
CA LEU A 174 -2.79 -10.03 -9.10
C LEU A 174 -3.08 -8.94 -8.06
N SER A 175 -4.22 -8.28 -8.25
CA SER A 175 -4.78 -7.33 -7.29
C SER A 175 -5.72 -8.03 -6.30
N ARG A 176 -6.03 -7.37 -5.16
CA ARG A 176 -6.94 -7.89 -4.14
C ARG A 176 -8.37 -8.14 -4.65
N ASP A 177 -8.78 -7.33 -5.61
CA ASP A 177 -10.14 -7.33 -6.17
C ASP A 177 -10.35 -8.51 -7.12
N ASN A 178 -9.25 -9.09 -7.64
CA ASN A 178 -9.30 -10.24 -8.53
C ASN A 178 -9.59 -11.55 -7.75
N LEU A 179 -9.55 -11.54 -6.41
CA LEU A 179 -9.78 -12.72 -5.57
C LEU A 179 -11.18 -12.66 -4.95
N GLU A 180 -12.05 -13.57 -5.37
CA GLU A 180 -13.38 -13.77 -4.82
C GLU A 180 -13.27 -14.75 -3.63
N CYS A 181 -13.14 -14.17 -2.43
CA CYS A 181 -13.16 -14.87 -1.15
C CYS A 181 -13.82 -13.95 -0.13
N ASP A 182 -14.85 -14.44 0.56
CA ASP A 182 -15.61 -13.65 1.54
C ASP A 182 -14.95 -13.65 2.91
N GLU A 183 -14.34 -14.78 3.28
CA GLU A 183 -13.77 -14.99 4.61
C GLU A 183 -12.26 -15.23 4.58
N ARG A 184 -11.65 -14.99 5.75
CA ARG A 184 -10.23 -15.25 5.99
C ARG A 184 -10.06 -16.67 6.52
N PHE A 185 -9.18 -17.46 5.91
CA PHE A 185 -8.98 -18.85 6.31
C PHE A 185 -8.23 -18.96 7.65
N LYS A 186 -8.83 -19.68 8.58
CA LYS A 186 -8.35 -19.88 9.96
C LYS A 186 -8.22 -21.35 10.35
N SER A 187 -8.67 -22.28 9.52
CA SER A 187 -8.55 -23.71 9.75
C SER A 187 -7.76 -24.39 8.64
N THR A 188 -7.29 -25.59 8.96
CA THR A 188 -6.61 -26.50 8.03
C THR A 188 -7.64 -27.10 7.10
N GLY A 189 -7.30 -27.33 5.84
CA GLY A 189 -8.24 -27.90 4.87
C GLY A 189 -8.06 -27.34 3.47
N ASP A 190 -8.89 -27.84 2.57
CA ASP A 190 -8.93 -27.46 1.17
C ASP A 190 -10.08 -26.48 0.93
N TYR A 191 -9.74 -25.32 0.39
CA TYR A 191 -10.68 -24.23 0.15
C TYR A 191 -10.72 -23.89 -1.34
N PRO A 192 -11.84 -24.14 -2.03
CA PRO A 192 -12.01 -23.68 -3.40
C PRO A 192 -12.24 -22.17 -3.40
N ILE A 193 -11.45 -21.44 -4.19
CA ILE A 193 -11.61 -20.00 -4.41
C ILE A 193 -11.70 -19.70 -5.91
N GLN A 194 -12.19 -18.51 -6.25
CA GLN A 194 -12.27 -18.07 -7.64
C GLN A 194 -11.40 -16.83 -7.86
N ILE A 195 -10.64 -16.86 -8.95
CA ILE A 195 -9.85 -15.73 -9.43
C ILE A 195 -10.57 -15.13 -10.62
N VAL A 196 -11.05 -13.91 -10.47
CA VAL A 196 -11.71 -13.13 -11.52
C VAL A 196 -10.65 -12.24 -12.17
N LEU A 197 -10.32 -12.52 -13.43
CA LEU A 197 -9.38 -11.69 -14.19
C LEU A 197 -10.13 -10.58 -14.93
N ASP A 198 -11.23 -10.93 -15.61
CA ASP A 198 -12.14 -10.03 -16.31
C ASP A 198 -13.60 -10.49 -16.12
N SER A 199 -14.56 -9.79 -16.74
CA SER A 199 -15.97 -10.18 -16.74
C SER A 199 -16.25 -11.56 -17.36
N THR A 200 -15.40 -12.00 -18.29
CA THR A 200 -15.53 -13.27 -19.01
C THR A 200 -14.72 -14.40 -18.39
N ASN A 201 -13.58 -14.09 -17.79
CA ASN A 201 -12.57 -15.05 -17.37
C ASN A 201 -12.57 -15.22 -15.85
N LYS A 202 -13.18 -16.32 -15.39
CA LYS A 202 -13.13 -16.78 -13.99
C LYS A 202 -12.37 -18.10 -13.91
N CYS A 203 -11.37 -18.17 -13.04
CA CYS A 203 -10.53 -19.35 -12.86
C CYS A 203 -10.70 -19.92 -11.44
N PRO A 204 -11.16 -21.18 -11.29
CA PRO A 204 -11.16 -21.83 -9.98
C PRO A 204 -9.74 -22.18 -9.56
N LEU A 205 -9.40 -21.95 -8.30
CA LEU A 205 -8.12 -22.33 -7.69
C LEU A 205 -8.39 -22.95 -6.33
N THR A 206 -7.75 -24.08 -6.02
CA THR A 206 -7.86 -24.71 -4.70
C THR A 206 -6.71 -24.26 -3.82
N ILE A 207 -7.01 -23.80 -2.60
CA ILE A 207 -6.02 -23.52 -1.56
C ILE A 207 -5.98 -24.69 -0.59
N SER A 208 -4.82 -25.32 -0.42
CA SER A 208 -4.62 -26.39 0.56
C SER A 208 -3.80 -25.86 1.74
N ILE A 209 -4.40 -25.80 2.92
CA ILE A 209 -3.71 -25.38 4.13
C ILE A 209 -3.33 -26.61 4.94
N ARG A 210 -2.04 -26.77 5.22
CA ARG A 210 -1.43 -27.92 5.91
C ARG A 210 -0.67 -27.50 7.16
N GLN A 211 -0.52 -28.44 8.08
CA GLN A 211 0.32 -28.27 9.26
C GLN A 211 1.81 -28.26 8.90
N ASN A 212 2.59 -27.38 9.56
CA ASN A 212 4.06 -27.35 9.49
C ASN A 212 4.73 -28.47 10.28
#